data_AF-A0AAD4LZN2-F1
#
_entry.id   AF-A0AAD4LZN2-F1
#
_cell.length_a   1.000
_cell.length_b   1.000
_cell.length_c   1.000
_cell.angle_alpha   90.00
_cell.angle_beta   90.00
_cell.angle_gamma   90.00
#
_symmetry.space_group_name_H-M   'P 1'
#
loop_
_entity.id
_entity.type
_entity.pdbx_description
1 polymer ?
#
loop_
_entity_poly.entity_id
_entity_poly.type
_entity_poly.pdbx_seq_one_letter_code
_entity_poly.pdbx_strand_id
1 'polypeptide(L)'
;MQITSKHVGDRSMVLLWEGHRGAQNERGDTDTSCYGKFERSLAQDRQLISTLSINGKATVVEYDETSLKQEPIAIDCFYTRRTFNSLFGSVTPLVEKGITCICRRPYNPDETDLMHLCPRTGCKRWYHESCLRENGHVSNKPSERYIQEFMDIPTARQYRVPPDLLRLACMPIIKGGGGTRYGVAGNVKVTWEAREWAQLYAGTPWSESRPGLLMNGITLDRWLDGLEGVEVEELIYPDDERGSERLFAPKMIPQEEEDEEPLLPYVCPSCGKSI
;
A
#
# COMPACT_ATOMS: atom_id res chain seq x y z
N MET A 1 18.83 9.23 15.82
CA MET A 1 19.32 9.68 14.51
C MET A 1 19.61 8.43 13.70
N GLN A 2 18.79 8.14 12.71
CA GLN A 2 19.08 7.07 11.74
C GLN A 2 19.68 7.71 10.50
N ILE A 3 20.57 6.98 9.83
CA ILE A 3 21.34 7.47 8.68
C ILE A 3 21.12 6.48 7.55
N THR A 4 20.72 6.97 6.38
CA THR A 4 20.77 6.18 5.15
C THR A 4 21.84 6.76 4.23
N SER A 5 22.64 5.87 3.62
CA SER A 5 23.62 6.26 2.62
C SER A 5 23.13 5.92 1.23
N LYS A 6 23.19 6.89 0.30
CA LYS A 6 23.11 6.62 -1.13
C LYS A 6 24.49 6.87 -1.73
N HIS A 7 25.08 5.84 -2.33
CA HIS A 7 26.34 5.97 -3.04
C HIS A 7 26.12 6.63 -4.40
N VAL A 8 26.82 7.73 -4.66
CA VAL A 8 26.92 8.36 -5.98
C VAL A 8 28.41 8.53 -6.28
N GLY A 9 29.00 7.55 -6.97
CA GLY A 9 30.46 7.43 -7.11
C GLY A 9 31.15 7.10 -5.77
N ASP A 10 32.35 7.65 -5.55
CA ASP A 10 33.14 7.45 -4.30
C ASP A 10 32.63 8.26 -3.09
N ARG A 11 31.51 8.97 -3.23
CA ARG A 11 30.95 9.81 -2.15
C ARG A 11 29.72 9.14 -1.56
N SER A 12 29.76 8.94 -0.24
CA SER A 12 28.61 8.50 0.55
C SER A 12 27.79 9.73 0.96
N MET A 13 26.58 9.86 0.45
CA MET A 13 25.65 10.92 0.86
C MET A 13 24.82 10.40 2.04
N VAL A 14 24.92 11.09 3.18
CA VAL A 14 24.23 10.74 4.42
C VAL A 14 22.98 11.60 4.53
N LEU A 15 21.81 10.95 4.56
CA LEU A 15 20.54 11.60 4.84
C LEU A 15 20.27 11.56 6.34
N LEU A 16 19.92 12.72 6.89
CA LEU A 16 19.57 12.85 8.30
C LEU A 16 18.07 12.75 8.46
N TRP A 17 17.67 11.90 9.40
CA TRP A 17 16.29 11.71 9.76
C TRP A 17 16.10 12.14 11.22
N GLU A 18 15.31 13.18 11.44
CA GLU A 18 14.85 13.55 12.77
C GLU A 18 13.62 12.73 13.14
N GLY A 19 13.62 12.13 14.33
CA GLY A 19 12.38 11.59 14.89
C GLY A 19 11.47 12.75 15.28
N HIS A 20 10.15 12.58 15.15
CA HIS A 20 9.13 13.64 15.28
C HIS A 20 9.00 14.33 16.66
N ARG A 21 10.01 14.29 17.53
CA ARG A 21 10.02 15.07 18.77
C ARG A 21 10.21 16.55 18.42
N GLY A 22 9.11 17.27 18.20
CA GLY A 22 9.09 18.73 18.11
C GLY A 22 8.81 19.32 16.72
N ALA A 23 8.44 18.52 15.72
CA ALA A 23 7.96 19.06 14.46
C ALA A 23 6.57 19.67 14.67
N GLN A 24 6.52 21.00 14.85
CA GLN A 24 5.27 21.76 14.80
C GLN A 24 4.79 21.82 13.35
N ASN A 25 3.52 21.52 13.09
CA ASN A 25 2.96 21.87 11.79
C ASN A 25 2.84 23.41 11.67
N GLU A 26 2.48 23.93 10.49
CA GLU A 26 2.34 25.39 10.26
C GLU A 26 1.35 26.07 11.24
N ARG A 27 0.51 25.28 11.93
CA ARG A 27 -0.45 25.74 12.94
C ARG A 27 0.08 25.68 14.37
N GLY A 28 1.35 25.30 14.57
CA GLY A 28 1.95 25.10 15.89
C GLY A 28 1.49 23.81 16.58
N ASP A 29 0.72 22.97 15.90
CA ASP A 29 0.14 21.76 16.47
C ASP A 29 1.15 20.60 16.40
N THR A 30 1.35 19.96 17.54
CA THR A 30 2.33 18.89 17.78
C THR A 30 1.70 17.50 17.66
N ASP A 31 0.53 17.40 17.02
CA ASP A 31 -0.13 16.12 16.80
C ASP A 31 0.74 15.18 15.96
N THR A 32 1.41 14.28 16.67
CA THR A 32 2.27 13.24 16.09
C THR A 32 1.51 11.93 15.85
N SER A 33 0.22 11.88 16.19
CA SER A 33 -0.61 10.68 16.01
C SER A 33 -0.75 10.25 14.55
N CYS A 34 -0.49 11.14 13.61
CA CYS A 34 -0.55 10.86 12.17
C CYS A 34 0.69 10.20 11.58
N TYR A 35 1.78 10.05 12.35
CA TYR A 35 3.02 9.46 11.87
C TYR A 35 3.10 7.98 12.26
N GLY A 36 3.48 7.15 11.29
CA GLY A 36 3.83 5.77 11.60
C GLY A 36 5.16 5.69 12.34
N LYS A 37 5.36 4.59 13.07
CA LYS A 37 6.51 4.27 13.92
C LYS A 37 7.80 4.22 13.11
N PHE A 38 7.70 3.73 11.88
CA PHE A 38 8.81 3.62 10.93
C PHE A 38 8.79 4.76 9.89
N GLU A 39 7.90 5.74 10.03
CA GLU A 39 7.89 6.93 9.17
C GLU A 39 9.07 7.83 9.49
N ARG A 40 9.69 8.38 8.44
CA ARG A 40 10.76 9.37 8.56
C ARG A 40 10.52 10.49 7.55
N SER A 41 10.91 11.72 7.90
CA SER A 41 10.86 12.87 6.99
C SER A 41 12.21 13.12 6.33
N LEU A 42 12.24 13.19 5.00
CA LEU A 42 13.47 13.42 4.25
C LEU A 42 13.93 14.87 4.41
N ALA A 43 15.02 15.14 5.13
CA ALA A 43 15.58 16.49 5.20
C ALA A 43 16.21 16.90 3.87
N GLN A 44 16.01 18.16 3.45
CA GLN A 44 16.67 18.72 2.25
C GLN A 44 18.16 19.04 2.49
N ASP A 45 18.54 19.26 3.74
CA ASP A 45 19.91 19.59 4.11
C ASP A 45 20.85 18.40 3.98
N ARG A 46 22.10 18.71 3.63
CA ARG A 46 23.20 17.74 3.57
C ARG A 46 24.25 18.11 4.60
N GLN A 47 24.73 17.13 5.34
CA GLN A 47 25.79 17.32 6.34
C GLN A 47 26.97 16.40 6.04
N LEU A 48 28.18 16.89 6.35
CA LEU A 48 29.39 16.09 6.35
C LEU A 48 29.55 15.44 7.73
N ILE A 49 29.62 14.12 7.78
CA ILE A 49 29.79 13.37 9.03
C ILE A 49 31.02 12.47 8.98
N SER A 50 31.52 12.06 10.15
CA SER A 50 32.56 11.04 10.25
C SER A 50 31.98 9.66 9.90
N THR A 51 32.74 8.82 9.20
CA THR A 51 32.33 7.43 8.94
C THR A 51 32.23 6.62 10.23
N LEU A 52 32.96 7.02 11.29
CA LEU A 52 32.91 6.38 12.60
C LEU A 52 31.58 6.63 13.35
N SER A 53 30.75 7.58 12.91
CA SER A 53 29.42 7.79 13.48
C SER A 53 28.31 7.01 12.77
N ILE A 54 28.65 6.13 11.83
CA ILE A 54 27.67 5.31 11.09
C ILE A 54 27.43 4.00 11.87
N ASN A 55 26.21 3.80 12.34
CA ASN A 55 25.83 2.61 13.11
C ASN A 55 25.43 1.41 12.24
N GLY A 56 25.09 1.64 10.97
CA GLY A 56 24.65 0.57 10.07
C GLY A 56 23.95 1.11 8.83
N LYS A 57 23.46 0.18 8.01
CA LYS A 57 22.65 0.44 6.82
C LYS A 57 21.17 0.28 7.17
N ALA A 58 20.34 1.20 6.68
CA ALA A 58 18.89 1.07 6.72
C ALA A 58 18.32 1.31 5.32
N THR A 59 17.26 0.60 4.97
CA THR A 59 16.47 0.85 3.76
C THR A 59 15.33 1.79 4.13
N VAL A 60 15.13 2.84 3.33
CA VAL A 60 13.98 3.73 3.45
C VAL A 60 13.26 3.74 2.12
N VAL A 61 11.98 3.38 2.13
CA VAL A 61 11.13 3.32 0.93
C VAL A 61 10.37 4.63 0.76
N GLU A 62 10.27 5.11 -0.48
CA GLU A 62 9.37 6.23 -0.79
C GLU A 62 7.93 5.72 -0.85
N TYR A 63 7.05 6.37 -0.08
CA TYR A 63 5.63 6.05 -0.01
C TYR A 63 4.81 7.18 -0.64
N ASP A 64 4.26 6.91 -1.82
CA ASP A 64 3.26 7.75 -2.45
C ASP A 64 1.85 7.23 -2.13
N GLU A 65 1.18 7.89 -1.19
CA GLU A 65 -0.19 7.55 -0.78
C GLU A 65 -1.24 7.67 -1.90
N THR A 66 -0.93 8.39 -2.97
CA THR A 66 -1.84 8.63 -4.09
C THR A 66 -1.64 7.61 -5.21
N SER A 67 -0.52 6.88 -5.19
CA SER A 67 -0.19 5.90 -6.22
C SER A 67 -0.95 4.61 -6.02
N LEU A 68 -1.66 4.18 -7.07
CA LEU A 68 -2.27 2.84 -7.14
C LEU A 68 -1.25 1.75 -7.52
N LYS A 69 -0.01 2.15 -7.75
CA LYS A 69 1.12 1.29 -8.11
C LYS A 69 2.19 1.29 -7.02
N GLN A 70 1.84 1.75 -5.81
CA GLN A 70 2.74 1.73 -4.67
C GLN A 70 3.11 0.28 -4.35
N GLU A 71 4.41 -0.03 -4.38
CA GLU A 71 4.91 -1.34 -3.97
C GLU A 71 4.58 -1.61 -2.50
N PRO A 72 4.37 -2.87 -2.12
CA PRO A 72 4.26 -3.27 -0.73
C PRO A 72 5.44 -2.73 0.08
N ILE A 73 5.12 -2.17 1.25
CA ILE A 73 6.10 -1.70 2.21
C ILE A 73 5.92 -2.55 3.46
N ALA A 74 6.95 -3.33 3.76
CA ALA A 74 7.05 -4.17 4.95
C ALA A 74 6.83 -3.37 6.24
N ILE A 75 6.16 -3.97 7.23
CA ILE A 75 5.76 -3.31 8.48
C ILE A 75 6.93 -2.78 9.33
N ASP A 76 8.10 -3.39 9.19
CA ASP A 76 9.33 -3.03 9.89
C ASP A 76 10.29 -2.18 9.04
N CYS A 77 9.87 -1.83 7.81
CA CYS A 77 10.67 -1.02 6.91
C CYS A 77 10.47 0.46 7.19
N PHE A 78 11.57 1.22 7.18
CA PHE A 78 11.45 2.67 7.20
C PHE A 78 10.84 3.15 5.89
N TYR A 79 9.99 4.16 5.98
CA TYR A 79 9.40 4.79 4.81
C TYR A 79 9.34 6.30 4.96
N THR A 80 9.28 7.00 3.83
CA THR A 80 9.11 8.44 3.76
C THR A 80 8.01 8.77 2.79
N ARG A 81 7.06 9.60 3.22
CA ARG A 81 6.05 10.22 2.35
C ARG A 81 6.13 11.75 2.37
N ARG A 82 7.14 12.28 3.06
CA ARG A 82 7.27 13.72 3.35
C ARG A 82 8.74 14.14 3.34
N THR A 83 8.96 15.38 2.92
CA THR A 83 10.23 16.08 2.89
C THR A 83 10.17 17.20 3.93
N PHE A 84 11.17 17.28 4.80
CA PHE A 84 11.35 18.35 5.77
C PHE A 84 12.30 19.41 5.20
N ASN A 85 11.83 20.64 5.17
CA ASN A 85 12.64 21.80 4.87
C ASN A 85 13.06 22.44 6.21
N SER A 86 14.31 22.23 6.58
CA SER A 86 14.94 22.75 7.80
C SER A 86 15.13 24.26 7.80
N LEU A 87 15.31 24.90 6.64
CA LEU A 87 15.43 26.36 6.54
C LEU A 87 14.13 27.05 6.97
N PHE A 88 12.99 26.45 6.66
CA PHE A 88 11.66 26.99 6.97
C PHE A 88 10.96 26.25 8.12
N GLY A 89 11.52 25.15 8.62
CA GLY A 89 10.88 24.29 9.60
C GLY A 89 9.57 23.65 9.11
N SER A 90 9.41 23.46 7.80
CA SER A 90 8.15 23.01 7.19
C SER A 90 8.23 21.61 6.59
N VAL A 91 7.09 20.93 6.46
CA VAL A 91 6.99 19.55 5.93
C VAL A 91 6.14 19.54 4.66
N THR A 92 6.60 18.84 3.62
CA THR A 92 5.92 18.77 2.30
C THR A 92 5.81 17.32 1.80
N PRO A 93 4.67 16.87 1.22
CA PRO A 93 3.41 17.59 1.13
C PRO A 93 2.77 17.81 2.51
N LEU A 94 1.94 18.85 2.61
CA LEU A 94 1.14 19.10 3.80
C LEU A 94 0.15 17.94 4.02
N VAL A 95 -0.07 17.59 5.28
CA VAL A 95 -0.98 16.52 5.73
C VAL A 95 -2.34 16.61 5.06
N GLU A 96 -2.86 17.83 4.89
CA GLU A 96 -4.17 18.12 4.30
C GLU A 96 -4.37 17.56 2.89
N LYS A 97 -3.29 17.38 2.11
CA LYS A 97 -3.38 16.79 0.77
C LYS A 97 -3.64 15.28 0.78
N GLY A 98 -3.38 14.59 1.89
CA GLY A 98 -3.63 13.16 2.07
C GLY A 98 -4.95 12.85 2.79
N ILE A 99 -5.71 13.86 3.20
CA ILE A 99 -6.94 13.67 3.96
C ILE A 99 -8.10 13.37 3.00
N THR A 100 -8.52 12.11 2.92
CA THR A 100 -9.64 11.69 2.06
C THR A 100 -10.84 11.14 2.83
N CYS A 101 -10.66 10.69 4.07
CA CYS A 101 -11.72 10.11 4.88
C CYS A 101 -12.68 11.18 5.44
N ILE A 102 -13.90 10.78 5.80
CA ILE A 102 -14.94 11.64 6.39
C ILE A 102 -14.47 12.28 7.71
N CYS A 103 -13.74 11.54 8.54
CA CYS A 103 -13.22 12.02 9.83
C CYS A 103 -12.12 13.08 9.70
N ARG A 104 -11.65 13.34 8.47
CA ARG A 104 -10.56 14.26 8.16
C ARG A 104 -9.24 13.97 8.88
N ARG A 105 -9.04 12.73 9.35
CA ARG A 105 -7.77 12.27 9.88
C ARG A 105 -6.88 11.72 8.76
N PRO A 106 -5.57 12.02 8.75
CA PRO A 106 -4.63 11.40 7.85
C PRO A 106 -4.47 9.92 8.16
N TYR A 107 -4.00 9.17 7.16
CA TYR A 107 -3.68 7.76 7.33
C TYR A 107 -2.46 7.56 8.26
N ASN A 108 -2.60 6.70 9.26
CA ASN A 108 -1.49 6.15 10.03
C ASN A 108 -1.44 4.61 9.85
N PRO A 109 -0.36 4.03 9.30
CA PRO A 109 -0.26 2.59 9.10
C PRO A 109 -0.18 1.77 10.40
N ASP A 110 0.18 2.40 11.53
CA ASP A 110 0.24 1.72 12.82
C ASP A 110 -1.13 1.58 13.48
N GLU A 111 -2.13 2.34 13.04
CA GLU A 111 -3.50 2.20 13.54
C GLU A 111 -4.07 0.86 13.07
N THR A 112 -4.80 0.19 13.97
CA THR A 112 -5.47 -1.09 13.70
C THR A 112 -6.67 -0.96 12.75
N ASP A 113 -7.08 0.27 12.45
CA ASP A 113 -8.22 0.57 11.60
C ASP A 113 -7.81 0.50 10.12
N LEU A 114 -8.46 -0.38 9.35
CA LEU A 114 -8.23 -0.50 7.91
C LEU A 114 -8.76 0.74 7.19
N MET A 115 -8.15 1.06 6.06
CA MET A 115 -8.72 2.02 5.10
C MET A 115 -9.12 1.32 3.80
N HIS A 116 -10.31 1.61 3.30
CA HIS A 116 -10.83 1.16 2.01
C HIS A 116 -10.71 2.25 0.96
N LEU A 117 -10.22 1.91 -0.24
CA LEU A 117 -10.17 2.82 -1.38
C LEU A 117 -11.44 2.68 -2.24
N CYS A 118 -12.07 3.80 -2.58
CA CYS A 118 -13.03 3.85 -3.67
C CYS A 118 -12.28 3.89 -5.03
N PRO A 119 -12.31 2.83 -5.85
CA PRO A 119 -11.45 2.71 -7.04
C PRO A 119 -11.90 3.55 -8.23
N ARG A 120 -13.07 4.20 -8.13
CA ARG A 120 -13.67 4.93 -9.26
C ARG A 120 -12.82 6.13 -9.63
N THR A 121 -12.63 6.33 -10.93
CA THR A 121 -11.76 7.37 -11.51
C THR A 121 -12.06 8.78 -10.99
N GLY A 122 -13.32 9.11 -10.73
CA GLY A 122 -13.74 10.41 -10.19
C GLY A 122 -13.81 10.50 -8.65
N CYS A 123 -13.54 9.42 -7.92
CA CYS A 123 -13.56 9.42 -6.46
C CYS A 123 -12.15 9.24 -5.88
N LYS A 124 -11.52 8.07 -6.07
CA LYS A 124 -10.16 7.74 -5.57
C LYS A 124 -9.89 8.20 -4.13
N ARG A 125 -10.88 8.04 -3.24
CA ARG A 125 -10.80 8.44 -1.82
C ARG A 125 -10.64 7.21 -0.93
N TRP A 126 -9.80 7.36 0.09
CA TRP A 126 -9.63 6.40 1.19
C TRP A 126 -10.56 6.73 2.35
N TYR A 127 -11.15 5.70 2.95
CA TYR A 127 -12.04 5.81 4.11
C TYR A 127 -11.64 4.78 5.16
N HIS A 128 -11.53 5.20 6.41
CA HIS A 128 -11.38 4.29 7.53
C HIS A 128 -12.61 3.37 7.65
N GLU A 129 -12.38 2.11 7.98
CA GLU A 129 -13.40 1.10 8.15
C GLU A 129 -14.36 1.48 9.28
N SER A 130 -13.82 1.89 10.43
CA SER A 130 -14.60 2.43 11.54
C SER A 130 -15.53 3.56 11.10
N CYS A 131 -15.01 4.50 10.32
CA CYS A 131 -15.76 5.67 9.86
C CYS A 131 -16.88 5.28 8.89
N LEU A 132 -16.68 4.27 8.04
CA LEU A 132 -17.74 3.76 7.17
C LEU A 132 -18.85 3.11 7.99
N ARG A 133 -18.49 2.27 8.97
CA ARG A 133 -19.43 1.57 9.84
C ARG A 133 -20.26 2.52 10.70
N GLU A 134 -19.60 3.42 11.42
CA GLU A 134 -20.24 4.39 12.33
C GLU A 134 -21.19 5.35 11.60
N ASN A 135 -20.91 5.66 10.33
CA ASN A 135 -21.75 6.55 9.52
C ASN A 135 -22.78 5.77 8.66
N GLY A 136 -22.96 4.47 8.90
CA GLY A 136 -23.98 3.66 8.22
C GLY A 136 -23.69 3.40 6.73
N HIS A 137 -22.42 3.53 6.30
CA HIS A 137 -21.97 3.25 4.94
C HIS A 137 -21.63 1.77 4.73
N VAL A 138 -22.42 0.89 5.34
CA VAL A 138 -22.35 -0.56 5.18
C VAL A 138 -23.37 -0.99 4.13
N SER A 139 -23.00 -1.93 3.28
CA SER A 139 -23.92 -2.46 2.29
C SER A 139 -24.65 -3.69 2.78
N ASN A 140 -25.94 -3.73 2.49
CA ASN A 140 -26.78 -4.91 2.71
C ASN A 140 -26.78 -5.88 1.51
N LYS A 141 -26.03 -5.56 0.44
CA LYS A 141 -25.96 -6.42 -0.74
C LYS A 141 -25.04 -7.62 -0.44
N PRO A 142 -25.40 -8.84 -0.89
CA PRO A 142 -24.53 -10.00 -0.75
C PRO A 142 -23.20 -9.77 -1.49
N SER A 143 -22.11 -10.24 -0.88
CA SER A 143 -20.73 -10.09 -1.37
C SER A 143 -20.55 -10.57 -2.82
N GLU A 144 -21.27 -11.60 -3.26
CA GLU A 144 -21.22 -12.12 -4.64
C GLU A 144 -21.62 -11.06 -5.71
N ARG A 145 -22.49 -10.11 -5.38
CA ARG A 145 -22.87 -9.03 -6.32
C ARG A 145 -21.81 -7.93 -6.44
N TYR A 146 -20.82 -7.89 -5.54
CA TYR A 146 -19.76 -6.87 -5.56
C TYR A 146 -18.80 -7.03 -6.73
N ILE A 147 -18.48 -8.28 -7.05
CA ILE A 147 -17.64 -8.70 -8.18
C ILE A 147 -18.08 -8.03 -9.50
N GLN A 148 -19.39 -7.86 -9.67
CA GLN A 148 -19.98 -7.31 -10.88
C GLN A 148 -19.82 -5.79 -11.00
N GLU A 149 -19.88 -5.05 -9.89
CA GLU A 149 -19.96 -3.58 -9.90
C GLU A 149 -18.59 -2.89 -9.97
N PHE A 150 -17.49 -3.60 -9.66
CA PHE A 150 -16.15 -3.00 -9.66
C PHE A 150 -15.44 -3.01 -10.99
N MET A 151 -15.61 -4.09 -11.74
CA MET A 151 -14.78 -4.37 -12.89
C MET A 151 -15.24 -3.64 -14.16
N ASP A 152 -16.48 -3.13 -14.17
CA ASP A 152 -17.20 -2.68 -15.36
C ASP A 152 -17.14 -3.75 -16.49
N ILE A 153 -16.90 -5.02 -16.16
CA ILE A 153 -16.86 -6.15 -17.08
C ILE A 153 -18.28 -6.69 -17.25
N PRO A 154 -18.84 -6.68 -18.47
CA PRO A 154 -20.12 -7.34 -18.74
C PRO A 154 -20.10 -8.80 -18.31
N THR A 155 -21.17 -9.29 -17.66
CA THR A 155 -21.29 -10.69 -17.19
C THR A 155 -20.93 -11.70 -18.27
N ALA A 156 -21.34 -11.43 -19.52
CA ALA A 156 -21.05 -12.23 -20.70
C ALA A 156 -19.57 -12.26 -21.12
N ARG A 157 -18.66 -11.66 -20.35
CA ARG A 157 -17.20 -11.67 -20.58
C ARG A 157 -16.43 -12.16 -19.35
N GLN A 158 -17.08 -12.34 -18.20
CA GLN A 158 -16.40 -12.77 -16.96
C GLN A 158 -15.81 -14.18 -17.09
N TYR A 159 -16.48 -15.10 -17.80
CA TYR A 159 -15.96 -16.45 -18.05
C TYR A 159 -14.64 -16.49 -18.85
N ARG A 160 -14.20 -15.35 -19.41
CA ARG A 160 -12.93 -15.23 -20.13
C ARG A 160 -11.76 -14.90 -19.21
N VAL A 161 -12.04 -14.41 -18.01
CA VAL A 161 -11.03 -14.05 -17.02
C VAL A 161 -10.69 -15.30 -16.22
N PRO A 162 -9.41 -15.67 -16.09
CA PRO A 162 -9.00 -16.77 -15.21
C PRO A 162 -9.59 -16.62 -13.80
N PRO A 163 -10.09 -17.70 -13.17
CA PRO A 163 -10.75 -17.61 -11.86
C PRO A 163 -9.90 -16.96 -10.76
N ASP A 164 -8.60 -17.28 -10.69
CA ASP A 164 -7.71 -16.70 -9.67
C ASP A 164 -7.49 -15.20 -9.88
N LEU A 165 -7.31 -14.78 -11.13
CA LEU A 165 -7.20 -13.37 -11.49
C LEU A 165 -8.50 -12.63 -11.17
N LEU A 166 -9.65 -13.24 -11.46
CA LEU A 166 -10.94 -12.66 -11.13
C LEU A 166 -11.10 -12.53 -9.61
N ARG A 167 -10.71 -13.54 -8.83
CA ARG A 167 -10.71 -13.49 -7.35
C ARG A 167 -9.88 -12.31 -6.84
N LEU A 168 -8.64 -12.16 -7.30
CA LEU A 168 -7.76 -11.04 -6.93
C LEU A 168 -8.35 -9.69 -7.32
N ALA A 169 -8.85 -9.56 -8.56
CA ALA A 169 -9.44 -8.32 -9.06
C ALA A 169 -10.68 -7.88 -8.25
N CYS A 170 -11.38 -8.85 -7.65
CA CYS A 170 -12.58 -8.62 -6.86
C CYS A 170 -12.32 -8.27 -5.39
N MET A 171 -11.08 -8.44 -4.91
CA MET A 171 -10.75 -8.06 -3.54
C MET A 171 -10.97 -6.55 -3.34
N PRO A 172 -11.38 -6.12 -2.12
CA PRO A 172 -11.38 -4.71 -1.77
C PRO A 172 -9.94 -4.19 -1.79
N ILE A 173 -9.77 -2.93 -2.20
CA ILE A 173 -8.47 -2.27 -2.09
C ILE A 173 -8.38 -1.66 -0.69
N ILE A 174 -7.45 -2.18 0.11
CA ILE A 174 -7.29 -1.84 1.52
C ILE A 174 -5.83 -1.52 1.87
N LYS A 175 -5.63 -0.70 2.90
CA LYS A 175 -4.33 -0.43 3.53
C LYS A 175 -4.45 -0.22 5.04
N GLY A 176 -3.35 -0.40 5.78
CA GLY A 176 -3.31 -0.21 7.24
C GLY A 176 -3.71 -1.44 8.04
N GLY A 177 -3.95 -1.24 9.35
CA GLY A 177 -4.40 -2.27 10.26
C GLY A 177 -3.41 -2.70 11.35
N GLY A 178 -2.34 -1.93 11.61
CA GLY A 178 -1.57 -2.03 12.85
C GLY A 178 -1.09 -3.44 13.19
N GLY A 179 -0.27 -4.04 12.33
CA GLY A 179 0.12 -5.45 12.44
C GLY A 179 -0.52 -6.36 11.40
N THR A 180 -1.35 -5.82 10.52
CA THR A 180 -1.98 -6.59 9.45
C THR A 180 -0.97 -7.17 8.47
N ARG A 181 -1.41 -8.29 7.88
CA ARG A 181 -0.83 -8.92 6.70
C ARG A 181 -0.47 -7.95 5.58
N TYR A 182 -1.13 -6.79 5.46
CA TYR A 182 -1.05 -5.89 4.30
C TYR A 182 0.07 -4.83 4.31
N GLY A 183 0.84 -4.70 5.40
CA GLY A 183 1.91 -3.70 5.52
C GLY A 183 1.43 -2.25 5.43
N VAL A 184 2.37 -1.31 5.17
CA VAL A 184 2.09 0.14 5.15
C VAL A 184 1.32 0.56 3.89
N ALA A 185 1.59 -0.09 2.75
CA ALA A 185 0.97 0.27 1.47
C ALA A 185 -0.35 -0.46 1.21
N GLY A 186 -0.61 -1.56 1.90
CA GLY A 186 -1.80 -2.36 1.68
C GLY A 186 -1.68 -3.34 0.50
N ASN A 187 -2.82 -3.85 0.02
CA ASN A 187 -2.92 -4.68 -1.18
C ASN A 187 -3.13 -3.86 -2.48
N VAL A 188 -2.84 -2.55 -2.45
CA VAL A 188 -3.22 -1.61 -3.50
C VAL A 188 -2.75 -2.02 -4.88
N LYS A 189 -1.44 -2.29 -5.02
CA LYS A 189 -0.83 -2.60 -6.30
C LYS A 189 -1.37 -3.93 -6.86
N VAL A 190 -1.32 -5.00 -6.08
CA VAL A 190 -1.73 -6.34 -6.54
C VAL A 190 -3.19 -6.34 -7.00
N THR A 191 -4.09 -5.76 -6.21
CA THR A 191 -5.51 -5.69 -6.55
C THR A 191 -5.75 -4.77 -7.74
N TRP A 192 -5.04 -3.65 -7.85
CA TRP A 192 -5.15 -2.75 -9.00
C TRP A 192 -4.66 -3.40 -10.29
N GLU A 193 -3.49 -4.04 -10.29
CA GLU A 193 -2.94 -4.76 -11.44
C GLU A 193 -3.84 -5.93 -11.85
N ALA A 194 -4.38 -6.68 -10.89
CA ALA A 194 -5.34 -7.74 -11.17
C ALA A 194 -6.58 -7.20 -11.91
N ARG A 195 -7.05 -6.00 -11.53
CA ARG A 195 -8.16 -5.34 -12.22
C ARG A 195 -7.79 -4.92 -13.64
N GLU A 196 -6.60 -4.35 -13.85
CA GLU A 196 -6.10 -4.01 -15.20
C GLU A 196 -6.01 -5.26 -16.09
N TRP A 197 -5.44 -6.35 -15.56
CA TRP A 197 -5.35 -7.64 -16.25
C TRP A 197 -6.73 -8.21 -16.58
N ALA A 198 -7.67 -8.24 -15.64
CA ALA A 198 -8.99 -8.80 -15.88
C ALA A 198 -9.79 -7.97 -16.91
N GLN A 199 -9.64 -6.63 -16.92
CA GLN A 199 -10.21 -5.78 -17.98
C GLN A 199 -9.60 -6.10 -19.35
N LEU A 200 -8.29 -6.29 -19.41
CA LEU A 200 -7.57 -6.63 -20.64
C LEU A 200 -8.03 -7.98 -21.21
N TYR A 201 -8.22 -8.99 -20.36
CA TYR A 201 -8.77 -10.30 -20.75
C TYR A 201 -10.24 -10.24 -21.16
N ALA A 202 -11.07 -9.45 -20.48
CA ALA A 202 -12.47 -9.30 -20.84
C ALA A 202 -12.65 -8.48 -22.14
N GLY A 203 -11.76 -7.54 -22.43
CA GLY A 203 -11.80 -6.67 -23.59
C GLY A 203 -11.33 -7.33 -24.90
N THR A 204 -10.50 -8.38 -24.81
CA THR A 204 -9.86 -8.99 -25.98
C THR A 204 -10.82 -9.89 -26.79
N PRO A 205 -10.85 -9.77 -28.13
CA PRO A 205 -11.61 -10.68 -29.00
C PRO A 205 -11.08 -12.11 -28.91
N TRP A 206 -11.97 -13.11 -28.90
CA TRP A 206 -11.61 -14.53 -28.74
C TRP A 206 -10.72 -15.07 -29.89
N SER A 207 -10.83 -14.46 -31.08
CA SER A 207 -9.99 -14.77 -32.24
C SER A 207 -8.52 -14.34 -32.08
N GLU A 208 -8.21 -13.54 -31.06
CA GLU A 208 -6.85 -13.12 -30.68
C GLU A 208 -6.42 -13.77 -29.37
N SER A 209 -6.84 -15.02 -29.14
CA SER A 209 -6.38 -15.89 -28.07
C SER A 209 -4.87 -16.13 -28.22
N ARG A 210 -4.07 -15.17 -27.74
CA ARG A 210 -2.63 -15.18 -27.89
C ARG A 210 -1.96 -15.58 -26.59
N PRO A 211 -1.12 -16.64 -26.62
CA PRO A 211 0.06 -16.69 -25.78
C PRO A 211 0.83 -15.37 -26.01
N GLY A 212 1.01 -14.55 -24.98
CA GLY A 212 1.76 -13.29 -25.09
C GLY A 212 0.94 -12.01 -25.02
N LEU A 213 -0.23 -12.00 -24.36
CA LEU A 213 -0.77 -10.73 -23.86
C LEU A 213 0.21 -10.15 -22.84
N LEU A 214 0.70 -8.94 -23.12
CA LEU A 214 1.69 -8.27 -22.29
C LEU A 214 1.08 -7.03 -21.64
N MET A 215 1.08 -6.98 -20.31
CA MET A 215 0.90 -5.75 -19.56
C MET A 215 2.29 -5.27 -19.14
N ASN A 216 2.69 -4.08 -19.59
CA ASN A 216 4.03 -3.53 -19.34
C ASN A 216 5.18 -4.49 -19.75
N GLY A 217 4.99 -5.30 -20.78
CA GLY A 217 6.00 -6.25 -21.27
C GLY A 217 6.07 -7.58 -20.49
N ILE A 218 5.15 -7.85 -19.58
CA ILE A 218 5.08 -9.07 -18.77
C ILE A 218 3.81 -9.85 -19.15
N THR A 219 3.92 -11.17 -19.32
CA THR A 219 2.78 -12.08 -19.56
C THR A 219 1.97 -12.30 -18.29
N LEU A 220 0.69 -12.68 -18.40
CA LEU A 220 -0.10 -13.02 -17.22
C LEU A 220 0.56 -14.15 -16.42
N ASP A 221 1.01 -15.21 -17.07
CA ASP A 221 1.67 -16.34 -16.40
C ASP A 221 2.87 -15.83 -15.61
N ARG A 222 3.83 -15.14 -16.23
CA ARG A 222 4.93 -14.50 -15.50
C ARG A 222 4.52 -13.51 -14.38
N TRP A 223 3.39 -12.81 -14.52
CA TRP A 223 2.88 -11.96 -13.44
C TRP A 223 2.35 -12.81 -12.30
N LEU A 224 1.60 -13.88 -12.60
CA LEU A 224 1.13 -14.91 -11.66
C LEU A 224 2.28 -15.74 -11.08
N ASP A 225 3.36 -16.02 -11.81
CA ASP A 225 4.56 -16.73 -11.36
C ASP A 225 5.38 -15.84 -10.42
N GLY A 226 5.32 -14.52 -10.62
CA GLY A 226 5.78 -13.56 -9.63
C GLY A 226 4.94 -13.59 -8.35
N LEU A 227 3.79 -14.26 -8.39
CA LEU A 227 2.99 -14.66 -7.23
C LEU A 227 3.25 -16.14 -6.85
N GLU A 228 3.59 -17.07 -7.76
CA GLU A 228 3.84 -18.48 -7.40
C GLU A 228 5.16 -18.65 -6.63
N GLY A 229 5.07 -19.27 -5.46
CA GLY A 229 6.08 -19.19 -4.40
C GLY A 229 5.69 -18.24 -3.27
N VAL A 230 4.53 -17.60 -3.43
CA VAL A 230 3.89 -16.73 -2.49
C VAL A 230 2.43 -17.17 -2.44
N GLU A 231 2.00 -17.92 -1.42
CA GLU A 231 0.57 -18.22 -1.28
C GLU A 231 -0.26 -16.92 -1.42
N VAL A 232 -1.50 -16.98 -1.88
CA VAL A 232 -2.33 -15.75 -2.03
C VAL A 232 -2.44 -14.96 -0.71
N GLU A 233 -2.18 -15.66 0.40
CA GLU A 233 -2.02 -15.15 1.76
C GLU A 233 -0.59 -14.65 2.10
N GLU A 234 0.45 -15.16 1.45
CA GLU A 234 1.86 -14.74 1.58
C GLU A 234 2.25 -13.60 0.65
N LEU A 235 1.37 -13.13 -0.26
CA LEU A 235 1.60 -12.14 -1.36
C LEU A 235 2.11 -10.76 -0.95
N ILE A 236 2.58 -10.67 0.28
CA ILE A 236 2.78 -9.48 1.06
C ILE A 236 4.19 -9.41 1.69
N TYR A 237 5.05 -10.43 1.53
CA TYR A 237 6.50 -10.30 1.74
C TYR A 237 7.31 -11.21 0.80
N PRO A 238 8.24 -10.70 -0.03
CA PRO A 238 9.33 -11.53 -0.52
C PRO A 238 10.32 -11.76 0.62
N ASP A 239 10.46 -13.01 1.06
CA ASP A 239 11.64 -13.44 1.81
C ASP A 239 12.86 -13.30 0.90
N ASP A 240 13.54 -12.15 0.99
CA ASP A 240 14.77 -11.88 0.27
C ASP A 240 15.94 -12.69 0.88
N GLU A 241 15.98 -14.01 0.62
CA GLU A 241 17.16 -14.85 0.83
C GLU A 241 18.23 -14.64 -0.27
N ARG A 242 18.66 -13.40 -0.52
CA ARG A 242 19.92 -13.14 -1.26
C ARG A 242 20.79 -12.10 -0.59
N GLY A 243 21.45 -12.57 0.47
CA GLY A 243 22.85 -12.22 0.70
C GLY A 243 23.15 -11.41 1.96
N SER A 244 23.10 -12.07 3.13
CA SER A 244 24.22 -12.01 4.09
C SER A 244 24.04 -13.11 5.14
N GLU A 245 25.12 -13.84 5.37
CA GLU A 245 25.20 -15.11 6.08
C GLU A 245 24.69 -15.07 7.54
N ARG A 246 23.90 -16.10 7.89
CA ARG A 246 23.78 -16.77 9.20
C ARG A 246 23.65 -15.86 10.42
N LEU A 247 22.42 -15.76 10.91
CA LEU A 247 21.92 -16.15 12.25
C LEU A 247 20.43 -15.76 12.30
N PHE A 248 19.64 -16.47 13.10
CA PHE A 248 18.18 -16.35 13.29
C PHE A 248 17.34 -17.24 12.36
N ALA A 249 16.90 -18.36 12.94
CA ALA A 249 15.85 -19.19 12.40
C ALA A 249 14.50 -18.44 12.44
N PRO A 250 13.59 -18.64 11.47
CA PRO A 250 12.25 -18.08 11.55
C PRO A 250 11.45 -18.82 12.63
N LYS A 251 10.77 -18.06 13.49
CA LYS A 251 9.60 -18.60 14.19
C LYS A 251 8.48 -18.65 13.17
N MET A 252 8.10 -19.87 12.75
CA MET A 252 6.78 -20.12 12.16
C MET A 252 5.74 -19.53 13.10
N ILE A 253 5.01 -18.51 12.65
CA ILE A 253 3.75 -18.12 13.27
C ILE A 253 2.76 -19.23 12.84
N PRO A 254 2.12 -19.94 13.78
CA PRO A 254 1.13 -20.94 13.42
C PRO A 254 0.02 -20.29 12.58
N GLN A 255 -0.23 -20.83 11.38
CA GLN A 255 -1.48 -20.61 10.66
C GLN A 255 -2.58 -21.25 11.49
N GLU A 256 -3.17 -20.47 12.40
CA GLU A 256 -4.49 -20.81 12.92
C GLU A 256 -5.47 -20.41 11.80
N GLU A 257 -6.18 -21.40 11.26
CA GLU A 257 -7.35 -21.21 10.39
C GLU A 257 -8.43 -20.45 11.19
N GLU A 258 -8.23 -19.16 11.42
CA GLU A 258 -9.28 -18.30 11.92
C GLU A 258 -10.33 -18.19 10.82
N ASP A 259 -11.57 -18.53 11.14
CA ASP A 259 -12.75 -18.33 10.30
C ASP A 259 -12.80 -16.85 9.86
N GLU A 260 -12.18 -16.52 8.72
CA GLU A 260 -12.09 -15.15 8.25
C GLU A 260 -13.50 -14.62 8.02
N GLU A 261 -13.97 -13.74 8.91
CA GLU A 261 -15.20 -13.00 8.67
C GLU A 261 -15.06 -12.29 7.32
N PRO A 262 -15.93 -12.58 6.35
CA PRO A 262 -15.82 -11.98 5.03
C PRO A 262 -15.90 -10.46 5.19
N LEU A 263 -14.87 -9.76 4.67
CA LEU A 263 -14.79 -8.30 4.75
C LEU A 263 -16.14 -7.70 4.30
N LEU A 264 -16.76 -6.97 5.22
CA LEU A 264 -18.09 -6.44 4.99
C LEU A 264 -18.05 -5.49 3.79
N PRO A 265 -18.98 -5.64 2.84
CA PRO A 265 -19.06 -4.73 1.73
C PRO A 265 -19.44 -3.32 2.21
N TYR A 266 -18.66 -2.30 1.86
CA TYR A 266 -18.96 -0.91 2.21
C TYR A 266 -19.53 -0.15 1.00
N VAL A 267 -20.09 1.03 1.26
CA VAL A 267 -20.59 1.95 0.22
C VAL A 267 -19.83 3.26 0.30
N CYS A 268 -19.31 3.74 -0.83
CA CYS A 268 -18.59 5.01 -0.87
C CYS A 268 -19.51 6.18 -0.46
N PRO A 269 -19.14 6.97 0.57
CA PRO A 269 -19.89 8.16 0.98
C PRO A 269 -20.00 9.23 -0.12
N SER A 270 -19.01 9.30 -1.02
CA SER A 270 -18.93 10.34 -2.04
C SER A 270 -19.64 10.01 -3.35
N CYS A 271 -19.78 8.72 -3.71
CA CYS A 271 -20.45 8.34 -4.96
C CYS A 271 -21.61 7.35 -4.78
N GLY A 272 -21.92 6.93 -3.56
CA GLY A 272 -23.06 6.06 -3.23
C GLY A 272 -22.94 4.63 -3.75
N LYS A 273 -21.77 4.25 -4.27
CA LYS A 273 -21.55 2.94 -4.87
C LYS A 273 -20.52 2.14 -4.04
N SER A 274 -20.62 0.82 -4.10
CA SER A 274 -19.79 -0.19 -3.44
C SER A 274 -18.27 0.10 -3.43
N ILE A 275 -17.57 -0.18 -2.31
CA ILE A 275 -16.10 -0.11 -2.14
C ILE A 275 -15.55 -1.36 -1.47
#